data_AF-A0A3B9KUQ6-F1
#
_entry.id   AF-A0A3B9KUQ6-F1
#
_cell.length_a   1.000
_cell.length_b   1.000
_cell.length_c   1.000
_cell.angle_alpha   90.00
_cell.angle_beta   90.00
_cell.angle_gamma   90.00
#
_symmetry.space_group_name_H-M   'P 1'
#
loop_
_entity.id
_entity.type
_entity.pdbx_description
1 polymer ?
#
loop_
_entity_poly.entity_id
_entity_poly.type
_entity_poly.pdbx_seq_one_letter_code
_entity_poly.pdbx_strand_id
1 'polypeptide(L)'
;KFKRAVTDSDNRIVFAEDKPGISNLLSIYSAFTGESIEEAEKRFEGKGYGDFKLAVGEAVVDALLPVQKKYAEYLADKAELERIMKDGAEKASRIAERTLQKVKKKIGFIV
;
A
#
# COMPACT_ATOMS: atom_id res chain seq x y z
N LYS A 1 0.73 -16.37 -4.42
CA LYS A 1 2.05 -15.76 -4.76
C LYS A 1 3.07 -16.03 -3.64
N PHE A 2 2.74 -15.73 -2.38
CA PHE A 2 3.61 -15.94 -1.22
C PHE A 2 4.14 -17.37 -1.03
N LYS A 3 3.33 -18.42 -1.22
CA LYS A 3 3.81 -19.83 -1.17
C LYS A 3 4.98 -20.14 -2.12
N ARG A 4 5.10 -19.40 -3.23
CA ARG A 4 6.16 -19.55 -4.25
C ARG A 4 7.28 -18.51 -4.11
N ALA A 5 7.25 -17.67 -3.07
CA ALA A 5 8.30 -16.68 -2.84
C ALA A 5 9.65 -17.38 -2.62
N VAL A 6 10.70 -16.85 -3.24
CA VAL A 6 12.06 -17.38 -3.10
C VAL A 6 12.56 -17.14 -1.68
N THR A 7 13.08 -18.18 -1.04
CA THR A 7 13.70 -18.14 0.28
C THR A 7 14.97 -18.99 0.26
N ASP A 8 15.81 -18.83 1.27
CA ASP A 8 16.97 -19.69 1.47
C ASP A 8 16.57 -21.06 2.05
N SER A 9 17.57 -21.85 2.44
CA SER A 9 17.44 -23.21 2.97
C SER A 9 17.69 -23.33 4.48
N ASP A 10 18.07 -22.26 5.18
CA ASP A 10 18.47 -22.36 6.59
C ASP A 10 17.27 -22.51 7.54
N ASN A 11 16.05 -22.29 7.04
CA ASN A 11 14.79 -22.42 7.78
C ASN A 11 14.74 -21.58 9.08
N ARG A 12 15.44 -20.45 9.10
CA ARG A 12 15.39 -19.43 10.15
C ARG A 12 14.70 -18.18 9.63
N ILE A 13 13.72 -17.69 10.37
CA ILE A 13 12.94 -16.50 10.02
C ILE A 13 13.52 -15.33 10.81
N VAL A 14 14.59 -14.77 10.26
CA VAL A 14 15.33 -13.64 10.85
C VAL A 14 15.62 -12.60 9.78
N PHE A 15 15.60 -11.34 10.18
CA PHE A 15 15.94 -10.20 9.37
C PHE A 15 17.46 -10.07 9.30
N ALA A 16 18.01 -10.35 8.14
CA ALA A 16 19.44 -10.27 7.90
C ALA A 16 19.74 -9.91 6.42
N GLU A 17 20.90 -9.30 6.19
CA GLU A 17 21.32 -8.87 4.85
C GLU A 17 21.58 -10.06 3.91
N ASP A 18 22.09 -11.16 4.45
CA ASP A 18 22.33 -12.43 3.75
C ASP A 18 21.03 -13.24 3.52
N LYS A 19 19.88 -12.78 4.02
CA LYS A 19 18.56 -13.41 3.87
C LYS A 19 17.53 -12.51 3.19
N PRO A 20 17.80 -12.00 1.97
CA PRO A 20 16.95 -10.98 1.34
C PRO A 20 15.49 -11.42 1.15
N GLY A 21 15.24 -12.70 0.87
CA GLY A 21 13.88 -13.24 0.70
C GLY A 21 13.07 -13.24 1.99
N ILE A 22 13.70 -13.63 3.10
CA ILE A 22 13.06 -13.67 4.43
C ILE A 22 12.90 -12.25 4.98
N SER A 23 13.94 -11.43 4.90
CA SER A 23 13.91 -10.03 5.33
C SER A 23 12.81 -9.25 4.61
N ASN A 24 12.67 -9.44 3.29
CA ASN A 24 11.58 -8.82 2.54
C ASN A 24 10.19 -9.30 3.00
N LEU A 25 10.00 -10.60 3.24
CA LEU A 25 8.73 -11.12 3.74
C LEU A 25 8.41 -10.64 5.15
N LEU A 26 9.42 -10.49 6.03
CA LEU A 26 9.27 -9.90 7.36
C LEU A 26 8.87 -8.42 7.26
N SER A 27 9.50 -7.64 6.38
CA SER A 27 9.11 -6.24 6.15
C SER A 27 7.68 -6.12 5.64
N ILE A 28 7.26 -6.98 4.71
CA ILE A 28 5.88 -7.01 4.22
C ILE A 28 4.93 -7.36 5.37
N TYR A 29 5.21 -8.44 6.11
CA TYR A 29 4.37 -8.87 7.22
C TYR A 29 4.21 -7.76 8.28
N SER A 30 5.33 -7.14 8.69
CA SER A 30 5.36 -6.01 9.62
C SER A 30 4.52 -4.83 9.10
N ALA A 31 4.69 -4.44 7.83
CA ALA A 31 3.92 -3.33 7.25
C ALA A 31 2.41 -3.55 7.23
N PHE A 32 1.96 -4.80 7.05
CA PHE A 32 0.53 -5.14 6.97
C PHE A 32 -0.11 -5.47 8.33
N THR A 33 0.66 -5.88 9.33
CA THR A 33 0.16 -6.20 10.68
C THR A 33 0.39 -5.08 11.69
N GLY A 34 1.36 -4.20 11.45
CA GLY A 34 1.81 -3.19 12.40
C GLY A 34 2.76 -3.73 13.48
N GLU A 35 3.02 -5.04 13.51
CA GLU A 35 4.01 -5.66 14.41
C GLU A 35 5.43 -5.22 14.01
N SER A 36 6.31 -5.04 14.99
CA SER A 36 7.72 -4.77 14.71
C SER A 36 8.38 -6.00 14.07
N ILE A 37 9.53 -5.81 13.41
CA ILE A 37 10.28 -6.93 12.83
C ILE A 37 10.68 -7.92 13.93
N GLU A 38 11.13 -7.43 15.08
CA GLU A 38 11.56 -8.23 16.22
C GLU A 38 10.38 -9.04 16.83
N GLU A 39 9.18 -8.45 16.86
CA GLU A 39 7.96 -9.16 17.29
C GLU A 39 7.60 -10.26 16.30
N ALA A 40 7.69 -9.99 15.00
CA ALA A 40 7.43 -10.97 13.96
C ALA A 40 8.45 -12.12 13.99
N GLU A 41 9.74 -11.83 14.16
CA GLU A 41 10.79 -12.85 14.31
C GLU A 41 10.48 -13.79 15.49
N LYS A 42 10.15 -13.23 16.66
CA LYS A 42 9.76 -14.01 17.85
C LYS A 42 8.52 -14.83 17.60
N ARG A 43 7.49 -14.27 16.94
CA ARG A 43 6.25 -14.99 16.62
C ARG A 43 6.52 -16.23 15.76
N PHE A 44 7.44 -16.11 14.81
CA PHE A 44 7.76 -17.19 13.88
C PHE A 44 8.98 -18.01 14.29
N GLU A 45 9.49 -17.83 15.50
CA GLU A 45 10.57 -18.65 16.04
C GLU A 45 10.14 -20.14 16.07
N GLY A 46 11.00 -21.01 15.53
CA GLY A 46 10.72 -22.44 15.40
C GLY A 46 9.64 -22.81 14.38
N LYS A 47 9.07 -21.85 13.64
CA LYS A 47 8.14 -22.12 12.52
C LYS A 47 8.89 -22.34 11.22
N GLY A 48 8.29 -23.13 10.33
CA GLY A 48 8.82 -23.36 8.99
C GLY A 48 8.44 -22.25 8.00
N TYR A 49 9.19 -22.14 6.91
CA TYR A 49 8.90 -21.17 5.83
C TYR A 49 7.54 -21.33 5.17
N GLY A 50 6.95 -22.53 5.18
CA GLY A 50 5.60 -22.77 4.66
C GLY A 50 4.54 -21.98 5.45
N ASP A 51 4.55 -22.14 6.78
CA ASP A 51 3.63 -21.47 7.69
C ASP A 51 3.85 -19.96 7.66
N PHE A 52 5.11 -19.52 7.65
CA PHE A 52 5.45 -18.11 7.56
C PHE A 52 4.93 -17.46 6.28
N LYS A 53 5.21 -18.06 5.10
CA LYS A 53 4.71 -17.56 3.81
C LYS A 53 3.19 -17.54 3.74
N LEU A 54 2.52 -18.48 4.40
CA LEU A 54 1.07 -18.50 4.48
C LEU A 54 0.57 -17.31 5.32
N ALA A 55 1.14 -17.12 6.51
CA ALA A 55 0.80 -16.02 7.41
C ALA A 55 1.03 -14.63 6.77
N VAL A 56 2.14 -14.45 6.03
CA VAL A 56 2.35 -13.22 5.24
C VAL A 56 1.27 -13.03 4.19
N GLY A 57 0.85 -14.11 3.53
CA GLY A 57 -0.23 -14.05 2.55
C GLY A 57 -1.57 -13.67 3.17
N GLU A 58 -1.91 -14.24 4.33
CA GLU A 58 -3.14 -13.96 5.07
C GLU A 58 -3.19 -12.50 5.55
N ALA A 59 -2.11 -12.01 6.17
CA ALA A 59 -2.02 -10.62 6.61
C ALA A 59 -2.24 -9.61 5.45
N VAL A 60 -1.66 -9.90 4.28
CA VAL A 60 -1.85 -9.06 3.08
C VAL A 60 -3.29 -9.14 2.56
N VAL A 61 -3.90 -10.32 2.56
CA VAL A 61 -5.30 -10.50 2.13
C VAL A 61 -6.25 -9.73 3.03
N ASP A 62 -6.11 -9.89 4.34
CA ASP A 62 -6.99 -9.26 5.33
C ASP A 62 -6.92 -7.73 5.25
N ALA A 63 -5.71 -7.18 5.07
CA ALA A 63 -5.52 -5.75 4.92
C ALA A 63 -6.06 -5.19 3.59
N LEU A 64 -5.95 -5.94 2.49
CA LEU A 64 -6.41 -5.49 1.17
C LEU A 64 -7.90 -5.71 0.95
N LEU A 65 -8.54 -6.64 1.66
CA LEU A 65 -9.97 -6.94 1.52
C LEU A 65 -10.88 -5.69 1.66
N PRO A 66 -10.76 -4.83 2.70
CA PRO A 66 -11.59 -3.63 2.80
C PRO A 66 -11.33 -2.64 1.67
N VAL A 67 -10.09 -2.53 1.18
CA VAL A 67 -9.74 -1.66 0.04
C VAL A 67 -10.39 -2.16 -1.24
N GLN A 68 -10.31 -3.47 -1.50
CA GLN A 68 -10.95 -4.09 -2.67
C GLN A 68 -12.47 -3.94 -2.63
N LYS A 69 -13.08 -4.10 -1.44
CA LYS A 69 -14.52 -3.87 -1.26
C LYS A 69 -14.90 -2.43 -1.59
N LYS A 70 -14.19 -1.45 -1.02
CA LYS A 70 -14.44 -0.02 -1.31
C LYS A 70 -14.23 0.32 -2.78
N TYR A 71 -13.19 -0.22 -3.39
CA TYR A 71 -12.94 -0.07 -4.82
C TYR A 71 -14.12 -0.59 -5.66
N ALA A 72 -14.62 -1.78 -5.36
CA ALA A 72 -15.77 -2.35 -6.05
C ALA A 72 -17.05 -1.53 -5.83
N GLU A 73 -17.29 -1.02 -4.61
CA GLU A 73 -18.40 -0.11 -4.30
C GLU A 73 -18.35 1.14 -5.20
N TYR A 74 -17.21 1.81 -5.30
CA TYR A 74 -17.07 3.01 -6.15
C TYR A 74 -17.17 2.72 -7.65
N LEU A 75 -16.73 1.55 -8.11
CA LEU A 75 -16.89 1.17 -9.52
C LEU A 75 -18.34 0.85 -9.88
N ALA A 76 -19.11 0.32 -8.92
CA ALA A 76 -20.53 0.04 -9.10
C ALA A 76 -21.36 1.33 -9.11
N ASP A 77 -20.97 2.33 -8.32
CA ASP A 77 -21.62 3.65 -8.26
C ASP A 77 -20.80 4.73 -8.99
N LYS A 78 -20.91 4.73 -10.32
CA LYS A 78 -20.22 5.72 -11.16
C LYS A 78 -20.67 7.16 -10.88
N ALA A 79 -21.93 7.37 -10.48
CA ALA A 79 -22.45 8.71 -10.23
C ALA A 79 -21.80 9.33 -8.99
N GLU A 80 -21.66 8.56 -7.91
CA GLU A 80 -20.94 9.02 -6.71
C GLU A 80 -19.46 9.27 -7.01
N LEU A 81 -18.81 8.40 -7.81
CA LEU A 81 -17.43 8.61 -8.23
C LEU A 81 -17.26 9.92 -9.03
N GLU A 82 -18.12 10.17 -10.01
CA GLU A 82 -18.13 11.41 -10.80
C GLU A 82 -18.39 12.65 -9.91
N ARG A 83 -19.29 12.54 -8.94
CA ARG A 83 -19.57 13.61 -7.98
C ARG A 83 -18.31 13.96 -7.17
N ILE A 84 -17.62 12.96 -6.62
CA ILE A 84 -16.36 13.17 -5.87
C ILE A 84 -15.28 13.80 -6.77
N MET A 85 -15.13 13.32 -8.01
CA MET A 85 -14.18 13.87 -8.98
C MET A 85 -14.49 15.33 -9.31
N LYS A 86 -15.76 15.67 -9.51
CA LYS A 86 -16.21 17.05 -9.77
C LYS A 86 -15.90 17.96 -8.59
N ASP A 87 -16.23 17.55 -7.38
CA ASP A 87 -15.93 18.31 -6.15
C ASP A 87 -14.41 18.57 -6.01
N GLY A 88 -13.60 17.55 -6.32
CA GLY A 88 -12.14 17.67 -6.33
C GLY A 88 -11.64 18.64 -7.39
N ALA A 89 -12.18 18.56 -8.61
CA ALA A 89 -11.84 19.44 -9.72
C ALA A 89 -12.19 20.91 -9.42
N GLU A 90 -13.36 21.19 -8.83
CA GLU A 90 -13.76 22.54 -8.45
C GLU A 90 -12.80 23.15 -7.41
N LYS A 91 -12.39 22.36 -6.40
CA LYS A 91 -11.42 22.79 -5.39
C LYS A 91 -10.05 23.06 -6.03
N ALA A 92 -9.57 22.15 -6.87
CA ALA A 92 -8.29 22.28 -7.56
C ALA A 92 -8.28 23.50 -8.50
N SER A 93 -9.32 23.68 -9.32
CA SER A 93 -9.46 24.82 -10.23
C SER A 93 -9.45 26.15 -9.49
N ARG A 94 -10.12 26.25 -8.34
CA ARG A 94 -10.10 27.47 -7.52
C ARG A 94 -8.70 27.87 -7.07
N ILE A 95 -7.87 26.89 -6.73
CA ILE A 95 -6.47 27.11 -6.31
C ILE A 95 -5.62 27.46 -7.53
N ALA A 96 -5.76 26.68 -8.61
CA ALA A 96 -5.00 26.85 -9.85
C ALA A 96 -5.28 28.21 -10.50
N GLU A 97 -6.54 28.65 -10.52
CA GLU A 97 -6.94 29.92 -11.13
C GLU A 97 -6.22 31.11 -10.49
N ARG A 98 -6.03 31.10 -9.16
CA ARG A 98 -5.27 32.17 -8.47
C ARG A 98 -3.84 32.31 -9.01
N THR A 99 -3.18 31.19 -9.27
CA THR A 99 -1.83 31.17 -9.83
C THR A 99 -1.86 31.58 -11.30
N LEU A 100 -2.79 31.03 -12.07
CA LEU A 100 -2.94 31.31 -13.49
C LEU A 100 -3.20 32.80 -13.73
N GLN A 101 -4.05 33.44 -12.94
CA GLN A 101 -4.34 34.87 -12.99
C GLN A 101 -3.08 35.73 -12.77
N LYS A 102 -2.25 35.38 -11.79
CA LYS A 102 -0.97 36.06 -11.56
C LYS A 102 -0.03 35.93 -12.76
N VAL A 103 0.03 34.74 -13.36
CA VAL A 103 0.85 34.48 -14.56
C VAL A 103 0.33 35.25 -15.75
N LYS A 104 -0.98 35.18 -16.04
CA LYS A 104 -1.63 35.92 -17.14
C LYS A 104 -1.38 37.42 -17.05
N LYS A 105 -1.54 38.00 -15.85
CA LYS A 105 -1.24 39.42 -15.60
C LYS A 105 0.23 39.77 -15.86
N LYS A 106 1.18 38.91 -15.48
CA LYS A 106 2.62 39.13 -15.71
C LYS A 106 3.01 39.04 -17.19
N ILE A 107 2.34 38.19 -17.96
CA ILE A 107 2.56 38.03 -19.40
C ILE A 107 1.92 39.19 -20.21
N GLY A 108 1.00 39.92 -19.60
CA GLY A 108 0.30 41.05 -20.25
C GLY A 108 -1.02 40.65 -20.91
N PHE A 109 -1.56 39.47 -20.59
CA PHE A 109 -2.94 39.14 -20.97
C PHE A 109 -3.92 40.01 -20.18
N ILE A 110 -4.98 40.46 -20.85
CA ILE A 110 -6.14 41.07 -20.19
C ILE A 110 -6.93 39.90 -19.57
N VAL A 111 -7.11 39.97 -18.26
CA VAL A 111 -7.76 38.94 -17.45
C VAL A 111 -8.91 39.54 -16.66
#